data_AF-A0A6J5CC83-F1
#
_entry.id   AF-A0A6J5CC83-F1
#
_cell.length_a   1.000
_cell.length_b   1.000
_cell.length_c   1.000
_cell.angle_alpha   90.00
_cell.angle_beta   90.00
_cell.angle_gamma   90.00
#
_symmetry.space_group_name_H-M   'P 1'
#
loop_
_entity.id
_entity.type
_entity.pdbx_description
1 polymer ?
#
loop_
_entity_poly.entity_id
_entity_poly.type
_entity_poly.pdbx_seq_one_letter_code
_entity_poly.pdbx_strand_id
1 'polypeptide(L)'
;MSESKDLTVPERASVALGAPKYEQEIRDLVAKTVTITEVKNKDGREQCHGAMMTLKNTRVAIEKAAKAAREDATAFSKAVIAEEKRLVALAEPEEARLQALRDAWDAEIEREKAAKAAAEKERVDGIRKRIAEMQSIPAMLVGKQSATIATAIEGLEAVEITLESHQEFSGEAEVAKLAAIHKLWEMFKAQKDHEAEQARIAEERAQLERERAEAAERERIAAAARAEEERKAREARQAEEARLRAEREAHETELRRQREAEEAKLAEQRAEIARQQAAIDAARAEQERIERERQAAIEAEARAKREAEAAEQTRRDREAREAAEAEAREKARREREQFAINGPGDVEIVETLANHYAVEIGDVMEWMKKFDYAAADEHFAAANVAAN
;
A
#
# COMPACT_ATOMS: atom_id res chain seq x y z
N MET A 1 -81.08 94.35 -28.04
CA MET A 1 -81.35 93.04 -28.67
C MET A 1 -82.71 93.13 -29.32
N SER A 2 -82.77 93.62 -30.55
CA SER A 2 -84.02 93.67 -31.32
C SER A 2 -84.24 92.27 -31.85
N GLU A 3 -85.25 91.57 -31.34
CA GLU A 3 -85.72 90.32 -31.92
C GLU A 3 -86.30 90.65 -33.30
N SER A 4 -85.48 90.49 -34.34
CA SER A 4 -85.97 90.37 -35.72
C SER A 4 -86.86 89.15 -35.75
N LYS A 5 -88.13 89.35 -36.06
CA LYS A 5 -89.10 88.26 -36.20
C LYS A 5 -88.83 87.58 -37.54
N ASP A 6 -87.84 86.69 -37.54
CA ASP A 6 -87.40 86.02 -38.75
C ASP A 6 -88.51 85.11 -39.28
N LEU A 7 -88.80 85.23 -40.57
CA LEU A 7 -89.83 84.42 -41.23
C LEU A 7 -89.46 82.93 -41.11
N THR A 8 -90.40 82.13 -40.63
CA THR A 8 -90.31 80.67 -40.67
C THR A 8 -90.21 80.17 -42.12
N VAL A 9 -89.71 78.95 -42.33
CA VAL A 9 -89.59 78.35 -43.68
C VAL A 9 -90.93 78.37 -44.44
N PRO A 10 -92.08 78.02 -43.83
CA PRO A 10 -93.38 78.15 -44.49
C PRO A 10 -93.74 79.61 -44.86
N GLU A 11 -93.42 80.58 -44.01
CA GLU A 11 -93.68 82.00 -44.29
C GLU A 11 -92.81 82.52 -45.45
N ARG A 12 -91.53 82.12 -45.48
CA ARG A 12 -90.63 82.41 -46.62
C ARG A 12 -91.15 81.80 -47.92
N ALA A 13 -91.66 80.57 -47.87
CA ALA A 13 -92.26 79.91 -49.04
C ALA A 13 -93.53 80.63 -49.52
N SER A 14 -94.39 81.06 -48.58
CA SER A 14 -95.59 81.85 -48.88
C SER A 14 -95.25 83.18 -49.56
N VAL A 15 -94.24 83.89 -49.05
CA VAL A 15 -93.75 85.14 -49.63
C VAL A 15 -93.13 84.92 -51.01
N ALA A 16 -92.25 83.93 -51.17
CA ALA A 16 -91.59 83.63 -52.44
C ALA A 16 -92.58 83.21 -53.54
N LEU A 17 -93.67 82.53 -53.17
CA LEU A 17 -94.74 82.16 -54.09
C LEU A 17 -95.70 83.32 -54.40
N GLY A 18 -95.71 84.39 -53.59
CA GLY A 18 -96.72 85.44 -53.66
C GLY A 18 -98.12 84.93 -53.28
N ALA A 19 -98.20 83.92 -52.40
CA ALA A 19 -99.43 83.20 -52.11
C ALA A 19 -100.60 84.10 -51.67
N PRO A 20 -100.43 85.13 -50.82
CA PRO A 20 -101.54 86.01 -50.44
C PRO A 20 -102.18 86.76 -51.62
N LYS A 21 -101.35 87.18 -52.60
CA LYS A 21 -101.84 87.86 -53.81
C LYS A 21 -102.65 86.90 -54.67
N TYR A 22 -102.10 85.71 -54.94
CA TYR A 22 -102.77 84.71 -55.77
C TYR A 22 -104.04 84.18 -55.11
N GLU A 23 -104.05 84.02 -53.79
CA GLU A 23 -105.25 83.62 -53.04
C GLU A 23 -106.38 84.64 -53.23
N GLN A 24 -106.08 85.94 -53.10
CA GLN A 24 -107.07 86.98 -53.34
C GLN A 24 -107.54 87.00 -54.80
N GLU A 25 -106.62 86.92 -55.76
CA GLU A 25 -106.96 86.89 -57.19
C GLU A 25 -107.86 85.70 -57.54
N ILE A 26 -107.56 84.52 -57.00
CA ILE A 26 -108.39 83.31 -57.19
C ILE A 26 -109.77 83.53 -56.57
N ARG A 27 -109.86 84.06 -55.35
CA ARG A 27 -111.16 84.35 -54.69
C ARG A 27 -112.01 85.29 -55.55
N ASP A 28 -111.41 86.35 -56.11
CA ASP A 28 -112.11 87.30 -56.97
C ASP A 28 -112.54 86.68 -58.31
N LEU A 29 -111.70 85.84 -58.92
CA LEU A 29 -112.03 85.13 -60.14
C LEU A 29 -113.17 84.13 -59.91
N VAL A 30 -113.13 83.38 -58.81
CA VAL A 30 -114.20 82.43 -58.44
C VAL A 30 -115.52 83.17 -58.23
N ALA A 31 -115.52 84.28 -57.50
CA ALA A 31 -116.71 85.10 -57.27
C ALA A 31 -117.38 85.55 -58.58
N LYS A 32 -116.59 85.90 -59.61
CA LYS A 32 -117.09 86.29 -60.94
C LYS A 32 -117.71 85.13 -61.73
N THR A 33 -117.45 83.89 -61.36
CA THR A 33 -117.97 82.71 -62.07
C THR A 33 -119.21 82.09 -61.44
N VAL A 34 -119.62 82.52 -60.24
CA VAL A 34 -120.74 81.93 -59.48
C VAL A 34 -122.07 81.96 -60.24
N THR A 35 -122.28 82.99 -61.07
CA THR A 35 -123.52 83.14 -61.87
C THR A 35 -123.54 82.30 -63.15
N ILE A 36 -122.41 81.70 -63.54
CA ILE A 36 -122.30 80.83 -64.74
C ILE A 36 -122.67 79.40 -64.32
N THR A 37 -123.96 79.12 -64.21
CA THR A 37 -124.47 77.80 -63.79
C THR A 37 -124.82 76.88 -64.97
N GLU A 38 -125.12 77.44 -66.14
CA GLU A 38 -125.45 76.70 -67.37
C GLU A 38 -125.19 77.55 -68.62
N VAL A 39 -124.93 76.92 -69.77
CA VAL A 39 -124.69 77.59 -71.05
C VAL A 39 -125.92 77.43 -71.95
N LYS A 40 -126.71 78.51 -72.11
CA LYS A 40 -127.95 78.50 -72.91
C LYS A 40 -127.80 79.04 -74.33
N ASN A 41 -126.73 79.77 -74.61
CA ASN A 41 -126.51 80.45 -75.88
C ASN A 41 -125.00 80.61 -76.16
N LYS A 42 -124.67 81.16 -77.33
CA LYS A 42 -123.28 81.39 -77.76
C LYS A 42 -122.51 82.31 -76.81
N ASP A 43 -123.13 83.40 -76.36
CA ASP A 43 -122.50 84.37 -75.46
C ASP A 43 -122.13 83.74 -74.11
N GLY A 44 -123.02 82.92 -73.54
CA GLY A 44 -122.75 82.16 -72.31
C GLY A 44 -121.60 81.16 -72.46
N ARG A 45 -121.40 80.57 -73.65
CA ARG A 45 -120.26 79.68 -73.94
C ARG A 45 -118.96 80.46 -73.98
N GLU A 46 -118.96 81.64 -74.59
CA GLU A 46 -117.79 82.54 -74.64
C GLU A 46 -117.42 83.06 -73.25
N GLN A 47 -118.41 83.45 -72.44
CA GLN A 47 -118.23 83.86 -71.05
C GLN A 47 -117.61 82.73 -70.20
N CYS A 48 -118.16 81.52 -70.28
CA CYS A 48 -117.64 80.35 -69.58
C CYS A 48 -116.19 80.02 -70.02
N HIS A 49 -115.92 80.07 -71.32
CA HIS A 49 -114.57 79.84 -71.86
C HIS A 49 -113.57 80.90 -71.39
N GLY A 50 -113.92 82.19 -71.43
CA GLY A 50 -113.06 83.28 -70.97
C GLY A 50 -112.71 83.14 -69.48
N ALA A 51 -113.71 82.84 -68.64
CA ALA A 51 -113.51 82.58 -67.22
C ALA A 51 -112.58 81.39 -66.96
N MET A 52 -112.81 80.26 -67.66
CA MET A 52 -111.96 79.08 -67.59
C MET A 52 -110.52 79.40 -67.99
N MET A 53 -110.31 80.12 -69.09
CA MET A 53 -108.98 80.49 -69.55
C MET A 53 -108.27 81.42 -68.56
N THR A 54 -109.01 82.32 -67.91
CA THR A 54 -108.44 83.21 -66.90
C THR A 54 -107.96 82.43 -65.68
N LEU A 55 -108.80 81.55 -65.12
CA LEU A 55 -108.41 80.65 -64.03
C LEU A 55 -107.24 79.74 -64.40
N LYS A 56 -107.24 79.19 -65.63
CA LYS A 56 -106.14 78.38 -66.14
C LYS A 56 -104.83 79.17 -66.23
N ASN A 57 -104.89 80.41 -66.70
CA ASN A 57 -103.73 81.29 -66.79
C ASN A 57 -103.17 81.64 -65.40
N THR A 58 -104.03 81.94 -64.43
CA THR A 58 -103.62 82.18 -63.03
C THR A 58 -102.97 80.92 -62.43
N ARG A 59 -103.52 79.72 -62.66
CA ARG A 59 -102.87 78.45 -62.24
C ARG A 59 -101.47 78.29 -62.82
N VAL A 60 -101.31 78.51 -64.13
CA VAL A 60 -100.00 78.43 -64.81
C VAL A 60 -99.02 79.48 -64.26
N ALA A 61 -99.50 80.67 -63.90
CA ALA A 61 -98.67 81.70 -63.28
C ALA A 61 -98.16 81.27 -61.88
N ILE A 62 -99.01 80.65 -61.07
CA ILE A 62 -98.62 80.07 -59.77
C ILE A 62 -97.59 78.95 -59.95
N GLU A 63 -97.80 78.03 -60.89
CA GLU A 63 -96.85 76.94 -61.18
C GLU A 63 -95.48 77.48 -61.61
N LYS A 64 -95.46 78.54 -62.43
CA LYS A 64 -94.23 79.25 -62.83
C LYS A 64 -93.55 79.93 -61.65
N ALA A 65 -94.31 80.61 -60.78
CA ALA A 65 -93.77 81.24 -59.58
C ALA A 65 -93.18 80.20 -58.61
N ALA A 66 -93.87 79.07 -58.40
CA ALA A 66 -93.38 77.96 -57.59
C ALA A 66 -92.12 77.31 -58.15
N LYS A 67 -91.99 77.22 -59.48
CA LYS A 67 -90.76 76.75 -60.13
C LYS A 67 -89.61 77.74 -59.92
N ALA A 68 -89.84 79.02 -60.19
CA ALA A 68 -88.82 80.07 -60.01
C ALA A 68 -88.32 80.16 -58.55
N ALA A 69 -89.23 80.11 -57.57
CA ALA A 69 -88.87 80.13 -56.14
C ALA A 69 -87.99 78.93 -55.72
N ARG A 70 -88.26 77.74 -56.27
CA ARG A 70 -87.44 76.53 -56.00
C ARG A 70 -86.08 76.61 -56.69
N GLU A 71 -86.02 77.14 -57.91
CA GLU A 71 -84.77 77.35 -58.64
C GLU A 71 -83.86 78.34 -57.90
N ASP A 72 -84.41 79.46 -57.41
CA ASP A 72 -83.68 80.44 -56.60
C ASP A 72 -83.18 79.85 -55.28
N ALA A 73 -84.04 79.13 -54.54
CA ALA A 73 -83.62 78.46 -53.30
C ALA A 73 -82.50 77.44 -53.52
N THR A 74 -82.55 76.71 -54.64
CA THR A 74 -81.48 75.78 -55.03
C THR A 74 -80.19 76.51 -55.39
N ALA A 75 -80.29 77.64 -56.11
CA ALA A 75 -79.14 78.48 -56.45
C ALA A 75 -78.49 79.07 -55.19
N PHE A 76 -79.29 79.57 -54.24
CA PHE A 76 -78.82 80.06 -52.96
C PHE A 76 -78.08 78.97 -52.16
N SER A 77 -78.65 77.77 -52.03
CA SER A 77 -78.00 76.66 -51.33
C SER A 77 -76.64 76.30 -51.96
N LYS A 78 -76.55 76.27 -53.29
CA LYS A 78 -75.28 76.06 -53.99
C LYS A 78 -74.27 77.19 -53.74
N ALA A 79 -74.73 78.44 -53.70
CA ALA A 79 -73.87 79.58 -53.41
C ALA A 79 -73.31 79.53 -51.97
N VAL A 80 -74.13 79.13 -50.99
CA VAL A 80 -73.68 78.92 -49.60
C VAL A 80 -72.61 77.83 -49.51
N ILE A 81 -72.81 76.68 -50.16
CA ILE A 81 -71.83 75.59 -50.18
C ILE A 81 -70.52 76.04 -50.88
N ALA A 82 -70.62 76.81 -51.96
CA ALA A 82 -69.45 77.33 -52.64
C ALA A 82 -68.65 78.31 -51.77
N GLU A 83 -69.35 79.17 -51.02
CA GLU A 83 -68.72 80.12 -50.11
C GLU A 83 -68.12 79.43 -48.89
N GLU A 84 -68.79 78.44 -48.31
CA GLU A 84 -68.22 77.57 -47.28
C GLU A 84 -66.90 76.96 -47.75
N LYS A 85 -66.89 76.33 -48.93
CA LYS A 85 -65.67 75.74 -49.50
C LYS A 85 -64.56 76.77 -49.70
N ARG A 86 -64.90 78.00 -50.13
CA ARG A 86 -63.93 79.09 -50.30
C ARG A 86 -63.31 79.49 -48.96
N LEU A 87 -64.13 79.62 -47.92
CA LEU A 87 -63.69 80.00 -46.58
C LEU A 87 -62.84 78.91 -45.94
N VAL A 88 -63.25 77.64 -46.06
CA VAL A 88 -62.48 76.48 -45.58
C VAL A 88 -61.14 76.39 -46.31
N ALA A 89 -61.12 76.50 -47.64
CA ALA A 89 -59.89 76.46 -48.43
C ALA A 89 -58.91 77.62 -48.12
N LEU A 90 -59.41 78.73 -47.58
CA LEU A 90 -58.56 79.83 -47.10
C LEU A 90 -57.94 79.52 -45.73
N ALA A 91 -58.68 78.85 -44.85
CA ALA A 91 -58.25 78.54 -43.48
C ALA A 91 -57.32 77.32 -43.40
N GLU A 92 -57.63 76.24 -44.14
CA GLU A 92 -56.92 74.95 -44.03
C GLU A 92 -55.39 75.06 -44.23
N PRO A 93 -54.85 75.78 -45.23
CA PRO A 93 -53.39 75.87 -45.41
C PRO A 93 -52.70 76.60 -44.26
N GLU A 94 -53.35 77.63 -43.71
CA GLU A 94 -52.79 78.40 -42.60
C GLU A 94 -52.87 77.62 -41.28
N GLU A 95 -53.97 76.90 -41.03
CA GLU A 95 -54.08 75.96 -39.90
C GLU A 95 -52.98 74.90 -39.97
N ALA A 96 -52.80 74.27 -41.14
CA ALA A 96 -51.75 73.27 -41.34
C ALA A 96 -50.35 73.86 -41.13
N ARG A 97 -50.09 75.09 -41.62
CA ARG A 97 -48.81 75.78 -41.43
C ARG A 97 -48.54 76.08 -39.94
N LEU A 98 -49.54 76.57 -39.22
CA LEU A 98 -49.42 76.89 -37.78
C LEU A 98 -49.24 75.62 -36.95
N GLN A 99 -49.97 74.55 -37.27
CA GLN A 99 -49.84 73.24 -36.65
C GLN A 99 -48.42 72.68 -36.85
N ALA A 100 -47.89 72.72 -38.08
CA ALA A 100 -46.53 72.26 -38.37
C ALA A 100 -45.45 73.08 -37.65
N LEU A 101 -45.63 74.40 -37.51
CA LEU A 101 -44.70 75.25 -36.76
C LEU A 101 -44.70 74.92 -35.26
N ARG A 102 -45.87 74.71 -34.66
CA ARG A 102 -45.98 74.31 -33.25
C ARG A 102 -45.27 72.97 -33.02
N ASP A 103 -45.61 71.97 -33.82
CA ASP A 103 -45.07 70.62 -33.64
C ASP A 103 -43.55 70.58 -33.87
N ALA A 104 -43.02 71.37 -34.81
CA ALA A 104 -41.58 71.49 -35.03
C ALA A 104 -40.85 72.13 -33.82
N TRP A 105 -41.44 73.17 -33.23
CA TRP A 105 -40.90 73.79 -32.02
C TRP A 105 -40.92 72.82 -30.84
N ASP A 106 -42.05 72.16 -30.58
CA ASP A 106 -42.20 71.20 -29.49
C ASP A 106 -41.20 70.03 -29.65
N ALA A 107 -41.02 69.53 -30.88
CA ALA A 107 -40.06 68.49 -31.17
C ALA A 107 -38.61 68.93 -30.92
N GLU A 108 -38.24 70.17 -31.25
CA GLU A 108 -36.89 70.67 -30.98
C GLU A 108 -36.63 70.84 -29.48
N ILE A 109 -37.60 71.37 -28.74
CA ILE A 109 -37.50 71.49 -27.28
C ILE A 109 -37.33 70.12 -26.62
N GLU A 110 -38.09 69.10 -27.07
CA GLU A 110 -37.94 67.75 -26.53
C GLU A 110 -36.59 67.11 -26.92
N ARG A 111 -36.09 67.35 -28.14
CA ARG A 111 -34.73 66.93 -28.54
C ARG A 111 -33.66 67.59 -27.68
N GLU A 112 -33.75 68.88 -27.43
CA GLU A 112 -32.81 69.58 -26.55
C GLU A 112 -32.83 69.04 -25.12
N LYS A 113 -34.03 68.82 -24.56
CA LYS A 113 -34.18 68.21 -23.22
C LYS A 113 -33.58 66.81 -23.19
N ALA A 114 -33.87 65.98 -24.18
CA ALA A 114 -33.34 64.63 -24.30
C ALA A 114 -31.80 64.64 -24.45
N ALA A 115 -31.25 65.54 -25.27
CA ALA A 115 -29.81 65.70 -25.45
C ALA A 115 -29.11 66.15 -24.16
N LYS A 116 -29.69 67.13 -23.44
CA LYS A 116 -29.18 67.57 -22.13
C LYS A 116 -29.23 66.45 -21.09
N ALA A 117 -30.33 65.70 -21.03
CA ALA A 117 -30.45 64.56 -20.13
C ALA A 117 -29.49 63.42 -20.47
N ALA A 118 -29.27 63.14 -21.76
CA ALA A 118 -28.32 62.14 -22.23
C ALA A 118 -26.87 62.55 -21.91
N ALA A 119 -26.50 63.81 -22.19
CA ALA A 119 -25.18 64.34 -21.86
C ALA A 119 -24.91 64.32 -20.35
N GLU A 120 -25.91 64.67 -19.54
CA GLU A 120 -25.80 64.60 -18.09
C GLU A 120 -25.66 63.16 -17.58
N LYS A 121 -26.42 62.24 -18.16
CA LYS A 121 -26.29 60.81 -17.84
C LYS A 121 -24.91 60.28 -18.20
N GLU A 122 -24.43 60.57 -19.41
CA GLU A 122 -23.08 60.17 -19.88
C GLU A 122 -22.00 60.72 -18.94
N ARG A 123 -22.14 61.98 -18.50
CA ARG A 123 -21.23 62.62 -17.53
C ARG A 123 -21.22 61.86 -16.21
N VAL A 124 -22.39 61.62 -15.61
CA VAL A 124 -22.53 60.92 -14.32
C VAL A 124 -22.03 59.47 -14.43
N ASP A 125 -22.39 58.75 -15.48
CA ASP A 125 -21.97 57.36 -15.71
C ASP A 125 -20.45 57.29 -15.89
N GLY A 126 -19.84 58.23 -16.60
CA GLY A 126 -18.38 58.33 -16.76
C GLY A 126 -17.63 58.61 -15.46
N ILE A 127 -18.20 59.43 -14.56
CA ILE A 127 -17.63 59.66 -13.22
C ILE A 127 -17.77 58.39 -12.37
N ARG A 128 -18.96 57.79 -12.32
CA ARG A 128 -19.23 56.57 -11.54
C ARG A 128 -18.38 55.39 -11.99
N LYS A 129 -18.13 55.27 -13.30
CA LYS A 129 -17.25 54.23 -13.85
C LYS A 129 -15.83 54.35 -13.30
N ARG A 130 -15.26 55.56 -13.25
CA ARG A 130 -13.92 55.78 -12.66
C ARG A 130 -13.87 55.44 -11.17
N ILE A 131 -14.93 55.78 -10.43
CA ILE A 131 -15.06 55.40 -9.01
C ILE A 131 -15.09 53.86 -8.87
N ALA A 132 -15.91 53.19 -9.68
CA ALA A 132 -16.01 51.73 -9.68
C ALA A 132 -14.70 51.04 -10.09
N GLU A 133 -13.96 51.61 -11.04
CA GLU A 133 -12.63 51.13 -11.44
C GLU A 133 -11.69 51.11 -10.22
N MET A 134 -11.61 52.19 -9.45
CA MET A 134 -10.80 52.24 -8.21
C MET A 134 -11.22 51.16 -7.21
N GLN A 135 -12.53 50.99 -6.99
CA GLN A 135 -13.07 49.97 -6.07
C GLN A 135 -12.77 48.54 -6.51
N SER A 136 -12.61 48.30 -7.82
CA SER A 136 -12.37 46.95 -8.37
C SER A 136 -10.92 46.48 -8.28
N ILE A 137 -9.95 47.40 -8.13
CA ILE A 137 -8.51 47.09 -8.14
C ILE A 137 -8.12 46.02 -7.11
N PRO A 138 -8.53 46.08 -5.83
CA PRO A 138 -8.16 45.05 -4.85
C PRO A 138 -8.61 43.65 -5.26
N ALA A 139 -9.81 43.51 -5.83
CA ALA A 139 -10.33 42.23 -6.26
C ALA A 139 -9.52 41.62 -7.42
N MET A 140 -9.03 42.44 -8.35
CA MET A 140 -8.21 41.97 -9.47
C MET A 140 -6.80 41.51 -9.06
N LEU A 141 -6.34 41.92 -7.88
CA LEU A 141 -4.98 41.66 -7.40
C LEU A 141 -4.88 40.53 -6.37
N VAL A 142 -5.99 39.84 -6.11
CA VAL A 142 -5.99 38.64 -5.24
C VAL A 142 -5.03 37.58 -5.81
N GLY A 143 -4.10 37.10 -4.98
CA GLY A 143 -3.12 36.08 -5.34
C GLY A 143 -1.95 36.57 -6.22
N LYS A 144 -1.85 37.87 -6.48
CA LYS A 144 -0.66 38.47 -7.13
C LYS A 144 0.49 38.62 -6.14
N GLN A 145 1.69 38.77 -6.67
CA GLN A 145 2.91 38.96 -5.88
C GLN A 145 2.92 40.33 -5.18
N SER A 146 3.62 40.43 -4.05
CA SER A 146 3.69 41.66 -3.24
C SER A 146 4.20 42.87 -4.04
N ALA A 147 5.16 42.67 -4.94
CA ALA A 147 5.68 43.71 -5.83
C ALA A 147 4.61 44.29 -6.78
N THR A 148 3.72 43.45 -7.31
CA THR A 148 2.60 43.91 -8.16
C THR A 148 1.58 44.70 -7.35
N ILE A 149 1.28 44.25 -6.13
CA ILE A 149 0.36 44.94 -5.22
C ILE A 149 0.93 46.31 -4.84
N ALA A 150 2.24 46.39 -4.54
CA ALA A 150 2.92 47.66 -4.25
C ALA A 150 2.82 48.66 -5.41
N THR A 151 3.06 48.21 -6.65
CA THR A 151 2.93 49.06 -7.84
C THR A 151 1.50 49.60 -8.00
N ALA A 152 0.49 48.78 -7.67
CA ALA A 152 -0.91 49.21 -7.73
C ALA A 152 -1.27 50.20 -6.62
N ILE A 153 -0.68 50.07 -5.42
CA ILE A 153 -0.81 51.06 -4.34
C ILE A 153 -0.26 52.40 -4.81
N GLU A 154 0.97 52.43 -5.32
CA GLU A 154 1.61 53.65 -5.83
C GLU A 154 0.80 54.28 -6.96
N GLY A 155 0.33 53.47 -7.91
CA GLY A 155 -0.51 53.93 -9.00
C GLY A 155 -1.82 54.55 -8.52
N LEU A 156 -2.47 53.95 -7.53
CA LEU A 156 -3.73 54.46 -6.99
C LEU A 156 -3.51 55.71 -6.11
N GLU A 157 -2.44 55.76 -5.31
CA GLU A 157 -2.03 56.94 -4.54
C GLU A 157 -1.77 58.16 -5.45
N ALA A 158 -1.18 57.92 -6.63
CA ALA A 158 -0.93 58.95 -7.64
C ALA A 158 -2.19 59.46 -8.37
N VAL A 159 -3.34 58.78 -8.25
CA VAL A 159 -4.59 59.26 -8.87
C VAL A 159 -5.09 60.51 -8.13
N GLU A 160 -5.05 61.66 -8.78
CA GLU A 160 -5.58 62.90 -8.21
C GLU A 160 -7.12 62.96 -8.33
N ILE A 161 -7.80 63.08 -7.19
CA ILE A 161 -9.24 63.30 -7.14
C ILE A 161 -9.50 64.80 -7.08
N THR A 162 -9.93 65.38 -8.20
CA THR A 162 -10.19 66.83 -8.31
C THR A 162 -11.67 67.12 -8.56
N LEU A 163 -12.12 68.33 -8.19
CA LEU A 163 -13.47 68.81 -8.52
C LEU A 163 -13.70 68.91 -10.03
N GLU A 164 -12.67 69.15 -10.83
CA GLU A 164 -12.79 69.18 -12.29
C GLU A 164 -13.09 67.79 -12.86
N SER A 165 -12.38 66.76 -12.35
CA SER A 165 -12.51 65.41 -12.86
C SER A 165 -13.71 64.67 -12.27
N HIS A 166 -14.06 64.85 -11.00
CA HIS A 166 -15.10 64.07 -10.31
C HIS A 166 -16.30 64.90 -9.83
N GLN A 167 -16.23 66.23 -9.94
CA GLN A 167 -17.33 67.15 -9.67
C GLN A 167 -18.00 66.89 -8.31
N GLU A 168 -19.32 66.74 -8.27
CA GLU A 168 -20.09 66.50 -7.06
C GLU A 168 -19.75 65.14 -6.39
N PHE A 169 -19.13 64.21 -7.13
CA PHE A 169 -18.73 62.89 -6.64
C PHE A 169 -17.27 62.87 -6.16
N SER A 170 -16.57 64.00 -6.09
CA SER A 170 -15.17 64.06 -5.63
C SER A 170 -14.99 63.46 -4.23
N GLY A 171 -15.91 63.73 -3.29
CA GLY A 171 -15.89 63.10 -1.96
C GLY A 171 -16.09 61.58 -1.99
N GLU A 172 -17.00 61.08 -2.82
CA GLU A 172 -17.22 59.63 -2.99
C GLU A 172 -16.00 58.95 -3.62
N ALA A 173 -15.41 59.59 -4.62
CA ALA A 173 -14.20 59.12 -5.29
C ALA A 173 -13.00 59.05 -4.34
N GLU A 174 -12.82 60.04 -3.46
CA GLU A 174 -11.76 60.04 -2.46
C GLU A 174 -11.94 58.91 -1.44
N VAL A 175 -13.17 58.70 -0.95
CA VAL A 175 -13.50 57.57 -0.06
C VAL A 175 -13.22 56.23 -0.75
N ALA A 176 -13.62 56.07 -2.02
CA ALA A 176 -13.37 54.87 -2.79
C ALA A 176 -11.87 54.61 -2.99
N LYS A 177 -11.10 55.64 -3.33
CA LYS A 177 -9.64 55.58 -3.46
C LYS A 177 -8.98 55.13 -2.15
N LEU A 178 -9.29 55.80 -1.04
CA LEU A 178 -8.71 55.50 0.27
C LEU A 178 -9.07 54.09 0.76
N ALA A 179 -10.32 53.66 0.57
CA ALA A 179 -10.76 52.31 0.93
C ALA A 179 -10.03 51.24 0.11
N ALA A 180 -9.84 51.47 -1.20
CA ALA A 180 -9.09 50.56 -2.05
C ALA A 180 -7.61 50.50 -1.68
N ILE A 181 -6.95 51.65 -1.43
CA ILE A 181 -5.56 51.71 -0.95
C ILE A 181 -5.40 50.95 0.37
N HIS A 182 -6.30 51.18 1.34
CA HIS A 182 -6.27 50.48 2.62
C HIS A 182 -6.34 48.96 2.43
N LYS A 183 -7.26 48.48 1.58
CA LYS A 183 -7.40 47.06 1.27
C LYS A 183 -6.13 46.48 0.61
N LEU A 184 -5.53 47.23 -0.31
CA LEU A 184 -4.29 46.82 -0.96
C LEU A 184 -3.13 46.74 0.03
N TRP A 185 -3.04 47.66 1.01
CA TRP A 185 -2.03 47.58 2.07
C TRP A 185 -2.17 46.34 2.94
N GLU A 186 -3.40 45.95 3.31
CA GLU A 186 -3.65 44.68 4.01
C GLU A 186 -3.17 43.48 3.18
N MET A 187 -3.52 43.45 1.90
CA MET A 187 -3.13 42.39 0.98
C MET A 187 -1.61 42.34 0.75
N PHE A 188 -0.97 43.50 0.58
CA PHE A 188 0.46 43.64 0.40
C PHE A 188 1.21 43.07 1.59
N LYS A 189 0.81 43.44 2.81
CA LYS A 189 1.43 42.93 4.03
C LYS A 189 1.30 41.41 4.12
N ALA A 190 0.08 40.88 3.95
CA ALA A 190 -0.15 39.44 4.00
C ALA A 190 0.67 38.68 2.95
N GLN A 191 0.76 39.21 1.73
CA GLN A 191 1.51 38.60 0.64
C GLN A 191 3.03 38.68 0.87
N LYS A 192 3.54 39.79 1.40
CA LYS A 192 4.95 39.97 1.74
C LYS A 192 5.38 39.02 2.86
N ASP A 193 4.55 38.86 3.88
CA ASP A 193 4.78 37.89 4.96
C ASP A 193 4.76 36.45 4.42
N HIS A 194 3.83 36.13 3.52
CA HIS A 194 3.78 34.83 2.85
C HIS A 194 5.04 34.55 2.02
N GLU A 195 5.48 35.51 1.20
CA GLU A 195 6.69 35.37 0.37
C GLU A 195 7.96 35.23 1.22
N ALA A 196 8.07 35.99 2.31
CA ALA A 196 9.19 35.87 3.24
C ALA A 196 9.24 34.48 3.90
N GLU A 197 8.08 33.93 4.29
CA GLU A 197 8.00 32.59 4.85
C GLU A 197 8.32 31.51 3.80
N GLN A 198 7.85 31.66 2.55
CA GLN A 198 8.23 30.76 1.46
C GLN A 198 9.73 30.78 1.19
N ALA A 199 10.35 31.96 1.25
CA ALA A 199 11.81 32.10 1.10
C ALA A 199 12.56 31.41 2.24
N ARG A 200 12.10 31.57 3.49
CA ARG A 200 12.67 30.86 4.65
C ARG A 200 12.56 29.34 4.52
N ILE A 201 11.39 28.83 4.13
CA ILE A 201 11.19 27.39 3.91
C ILE A 201 12.10 26.89 2.79
N ALA A 202 12.27 27.64 1.70
CA ALA A 202 13.16 27.27 0.61
C ALA A 202 14.63 27.23 1.05
N GLU A 203 15.07 28.21 1.84
CA GLU A 203 16.42 28.24 2.40
C GLU A 203 16.66 27.08 3.38
N GLU A 204 15.71 26.81 4.29
CA GLU A 204 15.78 25.69 5.22
C GLU A 204 15.86 24.33 4.49
N ARG A 205 15.06 24.15 3.43
CA ARG A 205 15.12 22.95 2.59
C ARG A 205 16.48 22.80 1.90
N ALA A 206 17.03 23.88 1.38
CA ALA A 206 18.34 23.87 0.74
C ALA A 206 19.48 23.58 1.75
N GLN A 207 19.39 24.11 2.97
CA GLN A 207 20.33 23.79 4.05
C GLN A 207 20.24 22.32 4.44
N LEU A 208 19.03 21.80 4.66
CA LEU A 208 18.81 20.39 5.00
C LEU A 208 19.31 19.44 3.89
N GLU A 209 19.16 19.81 2.63
CA GLU A 209 19.69 19.04 1.50
C GLU A 209 21.23 19.02 1.49
N ARG A 210 21.88 20.16 1.77
CA ARG A 210 23.34 20.23 1.92
C ARG A 210 23.81 19.36 3.09
N GLU A 211 23.16 19.45 4.24
CA GLU A 211 23.50 18.62 5.41
C GLU A 211 23.35 17.12 5.13
N ARG A 212 22.29 16.72 4.40
CA ARG A 212 22.11 15.32 3.96
C ARG A 212 23.20 14.88 3.00
N ALA A 213 23.59 15.73 2.05
CA ALA A 213 24.68 15.43 1.12
C ALA A 213 26.03 15.30 1.85
N GLU A 214 26.33 16.20 2.79
CA GLU A 214 27.53 16.12 3.63
C GLU A 214 27.53 14.87 4.52
N ALA A 215 26.38 14.54 5.13
CA ALA A 215 26.25 13.33 5.95
C ALA A 215 26.45 12.06 5.12
N ALA A 216 25.85 11.99 3.93
CA ALA A 216 26.03 10.87 3.01
C ALA A 216 27.50 10.73 2.56
N GLU A 217 28.19 11.84 2.30
CA GLU A 217 29.62 11.81 1.96
C GLU A 217 30.49 11.38 3.13
N ARG A 218 30.22 11.88 4.35
CA ARG A 218 30.90 11.42 5.57
C ARG A 218 30.69 9.93 5.80
N GLU A 219 29.48 9.42 5.60
CA GLU A 219 29.16 8.00 5.72
C GLU A 219 29.91 7.18 4.67
N ARG A 220 29.97 7.64 3.41
CA ARG A 220 30.76 7.00 2.36
C ARG A 220 32.24 6.92 2.71
N ILE A 221 32.83 8.02 3.19
CA ILE A 221 34.24 8.06 3.62
C ILE A 221 34.46 7.10 4.79
N ALA A 222 33.59 7.13 5.80
CA ALA A 222 33.69 6.22 6.95
C ALA A 222 33.52 4.75 6.55
N ALA A 223 32.60 4.44 5.64
CA ALA A 223 32.41 3.09 5.11
C ALA A 223 33.64 2.62 4.31
N ALA A 224 34.22 3.48 3.47
CA ALA A 224 35.44 3.18 2.74
C ALA A 224 36.63 2.94 3.69
N ALA A 225 36.78 3.77 4.72
CA ALA A 225 37.82 3.60 5.74
C ALA A 225 37.65 2.28 6.52
N ARG A 226 36.41 1.95 6.94
CA ARG A 226 36.10 0.66 7.59
C ARG A 226 36.40 -0.53 6.69
N ALA A 227 36.01 -0.47 5.42
CA ALA A 227 36.28 -1.53 4.45
C ALA A 227 37.79 -1.71 4.21
N GLU A 228 38.55 -0.61 4.17
CA GLU A 228 40.00 -0.67 4.06
C GLU A 228 40.66 -1.24 5.33
N GLU A 229 40.24 -0.83 6.53
CA GLU A 229 40.72 -1.43 7.78
C GLU A 229 40.37 -2.91 7.87
N GLU A 230 39.16 -3.31 7.49
CA GLU A 230 38.74 -4.71 7.49
C GLU A 230 39.58 -5.55 6.51
N ARG A 231 39.87 -4.99 5.32
CA ARG A 231 40.80 -5.62 4.36
C ARG A 231 42.19 -5.78 4.96
N LYS A 232 42.77 -4.73 5.55
CA LYS A 232 44.09 -4.78 6.20
C LYS A 232 44.11 -5.79 7.35
N ALA A 233 43.06 -5.82 8.17
CA ALA A 233 42.94 -6.78 9.27
C ALA A 233 42.80 -8.22 8.76
N ARG A 234 42.07 -8.43 7.66
CA ARG A 234 41.94 -9.74 7.02
C ARG A 234 43.26 -10.20 6.40
N GLU A 235 43.97 -9.32 5.71
CA GLU A 235 45.31 -9.58 5.16
C GLU A 235 46.30 -9.91 6.28
N ALA A 236 46.28 -9.16 7.39
CA ALA A 236 47.11 -9.42 8.56
C ALA A 236 46.80 -10.78 9.20
N ARG A 237 45.52 -11.12 9.40
CA ARG A 237 45.10 -12.44 9.91
C ARG A 237 45.54 -13.58 8.98
N GLN A 238 45.38 -13.41 7.67
CA GLN A 238 45.83 -14.41 6.69
C GLN A 238 47.35 -14.58 6.70
N ALA A 239 48.10 -13.49 6.82
CA ALA A 239 49.56 -13.53 6.93
C ALA A 239 50.02 -14.20 8.24
N GLU A 240 49.33 -13.94 9.35
CA GLU A 240 49.61 -14.57 10.64
C GLU A 240 49.26 -16.06 10.64
N GLU A 241 48.10 -16.45 10.13
CA GLU A 241 47.72 -17.86 9.95
C GLU A 241 48.70 -18.60 9.04
N ALA A 242 49.13 -17.98 7.94
CA ALA A 242 50.14 -18.55 7.06
C ALA A 242 51.50 -18.73 7.77
N ARG A 243 51.92 -17.76 8.59
CA ARG A 243 53.13 -17.88 9.41
C ARG A 243 53.02 -19.00 10.45
N LEU A 244 51.93 -19.05 11.20
CA LEU A 244 51.69 -20.10 12.20
C LEU A 244 51.61 -21.49 11.56
N ARG A 245 51.01 -21.59 10.37
CA ARG A 245 50.97 -22.84 9.61
C ARG A 245 52.38 -23.24 9.15
N ALA A 246 53.15 -22.32 8.59
CA ALA A 246 54.53 -22.59 8.19
C ALA A 246 55.41 -22.98 9.39
N GLU A 247 55.22 -22.35 10.55
CA GLU A 247 55.92 -22.68 11.79
C GLU A 247 55.54 -24.07 12.32
N ARG A 248 54.24 -24.43 12.29
CA ARG A 248 53.77 -25.78 12.62
C ARG A 248 54.30 -26.84 11.67
N GLU A 249 54.25 -26.59 10.36
CA GLU A 249 54.79 -27.50 9.35
C GLU A 249 56.31 -27.67 9.51
N ALA A 250 57.04 -26.60 9.81
CA ALA A 250 58.47 -26.66 10.11
C ALA A 250 58.76 -27.44 11.40
N HIS A 251 57.99 -27.20 12.47
CA HIS A 251 58.11 -27.91 13.74
C HIS A 251 57.74 -29.40 13.60
N GLU A 252 56.70 -29.75 12.86
CA GLU A 252 56.34 -31.13 12.57
C GLU A 252 57.41 -31.83 11.73
N THR A 253 57.99 -31.14 10.75
CA THR A 253 59.09 -31.68 9.93
C THR A 253 60.33 -31.93 10.78
N GLU A 254 60.66 -31.01 11.70
CA GLU A 254 61.77 -31.15 12.63
C GLU A 254 61.52 -32.28 13.63
N LEU A 255 60.32 -32.36 14.23
CA LEU A 255 59.96 -33.45 15.13
C LEU A 255 59.98 -34.81 14.40
N ARG A 256 59.58 -34.85 13.13
CA ARG A 256 59.67 -36.07 12.32
C ARG A 256 61.12 -36.45 12.05
N ARG A 257 61.99 -35.50 11.72
CA ARG A 257 63.44 -35.74 11.60
C ARG A 257 64.06 -36.23 12.90
N GLN A 258 63.65 -35.66 14.04
CA GLN A 258 64.13 -36.10 15.35
C GLN A 258 63.67 -37.52 15.65
N ARG A 259 62.41 -37.87 15.38
CA ARG A 259 61.90 -39.23 15.54
C ARG A 259 62.57 -40.22 14.60
N GLU A 260 62.76 -39.87 13.33
CA GLU A 260 63.50 -40.70 12.35
C GLU A 260 64.96 -40.90 12.80
N ALA A 261 65.61 -39.87 13.35
CA ALA A 261 66.97 -39.95 13.87
C ALA A 261 67.08 -40.76 15.18
N GLU A 262 66.10 -40.62 16.09
CA GLU A 262 66.02 -41.44 17.31
C GLU A 262 65.69 -42.90 17.00
N GLU A 263 64.78 -43.15 16.06
CA GLU A 263 64.46 -44.51 15.59
C GLU A 263 65.64 -45.15 14.89
N ALA A 264 66.39 -44.39 14.06
CA ALA A 264 67.63 -44.86 13.45
C ALA A 264 68.70 -45.20 14.51
N LYS A 265 68.87 -44.34 15.53
CA LYS A 265 69.78 -44.63 16.67
C LYS A 265 69.35 -45.84 17.46
N LEU A 266 68.05 -46.00 17.71
CA LEU A 266 67.52 -47.15 18.44
C LEU A 266 67.63 -48.43 17.61
N ALA A 267 67.45 -48.35 16.29
CA ALA A 267 67.66 -49.46 15.37
C ALA A 267 69.14 -49.85 15.30
N GLU A 268 70.06 -48.89 15.28
CA GLU A 268 71.50 -49.11 15.33
C GLU A 268 71.92 -49.73 16.67
N GLN A 269 71.41 -49.23 17.80
CA GLN A 269 71.62 -49.84 19.11
C GLN A 269 71.06 -51.26 19.20
N ARG A 270 69.86 -51.52 18.64
CA ARG A 270 69.29 -52.87 18.58
C ARG A 270 70.10 -53.79 17.67
N ALA A 271 70.61 -53.29 16.55
CA ALA A 271 71.47 -54.06 15.65
C ALA A 271 72.81 -54.38 16.32
N GLU A 272 73.38 -53.45 17.09
CA GLU A 272 74.61 -53.66 17.85
C GLU A 272 74.40 -54.63 19.01
N ILE A 273 73.31 -54.50 19.77
CA ILE A 273 72.91 -55.47 20.80
C ILE A 273 72.67 -56.85 20.17
N ALA A 274 72.01 -56.92 19.01
CA ALA A 274 71.80 -58.18 18.29
C ALA A 274 73.13 -58.79 17.80
N ARG A 275 74.11 -57.98 17.37
CA ARG A 275 75.46 -58.45 17.00
C ARG A 275 76.22 -58.97 18.22
N GLN A 276 76.17 -58.25 19.34
CA GLN A 276 76.79 -58.67 20.60
C GLN A 276 76.14 -59.96 21.13
N GLN A 277 74.82 -60.05 21.07
CA GLN A 277 74.08 -61.25 21.46
C GLN A 277 74.39 -62.43 20.53
N ALA A 278 74.43 -62.22 19.20
CA ALA A 278 74.83 -63.25 18.25
C ALA A 278 76.29 -63.70 18.44
N ALA A 279 77.21 -62.80 18.82
CA ALA A 279 78.58 -63.15 19.15
C ALA A 279 78.68 -63.96 20.45
N ILE A 280 77.90 -63.60 21.48
CA ILE A 280 77.80 -64.35 22.73
C ILE A 280 77.18 -65.73 22.49
N ASP A 281 76.10 -65.80 21.70
CA ASP A 281 75.41 -67.06 21.38
C ASP A 281 76.29 -67.95 20.48
N ALA A 282 77.05 -67.39 19.54
CA ALA A 282 78.04 -68.14 18.76
C ALA A 282 79.19 -68.65 19.62
N ALA A 283 79.68 -67.86 20.59
CA ALA A 283 80.70 -68.29 21.53
C ALA A 283 80.19 -69.39 22.48
N ARG A 284 78.94 -69.30 22.94
CA ARG A 284 78.28 -70.33 23.74
C ARG A 284 78.01 -71.59 22.94
N ALA A 285 77.57 -71.48 21.69
CA ALA A 285 77.36 -72.61 20.80
C ALA A 285 78.68 -73.32 20.48
N GLU A 286 79.78 -72.59 20.30
CA GLU A 286 81.12 -73.17 20.11
C GLU A 286 81.63 -73.86 21.39
N GLN A 287 81.46 -73.24 22.57
CA GLN A 287 81.79 -73.87 23.84
C GLN A 287 80.94 -75.11 24.10
N GLU A 288 79.62 -75.07 23.88
CA GLU A 288 78.76 -76.24 23.98
C GLU A 288 79.14 -77.33 22.97
N ARG A 289 79.58 -76.98 21.76
CA ARG A 289 80.03 -77.98 20.78
C ARG A 289 81.32 -78.67 21.23
N ILE A 290 82.29 -77.90 21.73
CA ILE A 290 83.55 -78.42 22.28
C ILE A 290 83.30 -79.26 23.55
N GLU A 291 82.38 -78.83 24.40
CA GLU A 291 82.05 -79.52 25.65
C GLU A 291 81.21 -80.77 25.39
N ARG A 292 80.29 -80.76 24.41
CA ARG A 292 79.58 -81.96 23.94
C ARG A 292 80.51 -82.95 23.25
N GLU A 293 81.50 -82.50 22.47
CA GLU A 293 82.50 -83.39 21.86
C GLU A 293 83.41 -84.02 22.93
N ARG A 294 83.85 -83.26 23.93
CA ARG A 294 84.61 -83.81 25.07
C ARG A 294 83.77 -84.76 25.92
N GLN A 295 82.52 -84.41 26.20
CA GLN A 295 81.61 -85.23 26.97
C GLN A 295 81.21 -86.51 26.23
N ALA A 296 81.00 -86.44 24.91
CA ALA A 296 80.73 -87.62 24.07
C ALA A 296 81.96 -88.54 23.96
N ALA A 297 83.19 -88.00 23.93
CA ALA A 297 84.41 -88.81 23.96
C ALA A 297 84.62 -89.51 25.30
N ILE A 298 84.40 -88.80 26.42
CA ILE A 298 84.48 -89.36 27.78
C ILE A 298 83.37 -90.40 28.02
N GLU A 299 82.15 -90.14 27.54
CA GLU A 299 81.03 -91.08 27.66
C GLU A 299 81.20 -92.30 26.74
N ALA A 300 81.77 -92.16 25.53
CA ALA A 300 82.08 -93.30 24.67
C ALA A 300 83.18 -94.20 25.27
N GLU A 301 84.23 -93.62 25.85
CA GLU A 301 85.30 -94.36 26.53
C GLU A 301 84.79 -95.03 27.83
N ALA A 302 83.97 -94.32 28.61
CA ALA A 302 83.33 -94.88 29.80
C ALA A 302 82.28 -95.96 29.47
N ARG A 303 81.55 -95.84 28.35
CA ARG A 303 80.56 -96.83 27.89
C ARG A 303 81.24 -98.08 27.34
N ALA A 304 82.34 -97.94 26.59
CA ALA A 304 83.16 -99.08 26.14
C ALA A 304 83.80 -99.83 27.33
N LYS A 305 84.28 -99.11 28.35
CA LYS A 305 84.85 -99.71 29.56
C LYS A 305 83.78 -100.37 30.45
N ARG A 306 82.60 -99.75 30.60
CA ARG A 306 81.45 -100.33 31.33
C ARG A 306 80.81 -101.51 30.59
N GLU A 307 80.78 -101.53 29.26
CA GLU A 307 80.28 -102.69 28.49
C GLU A 307 81.27 -103.87 28.55
N ALA A 308 82.59 -103.62 28.59
CA ALA A 308 83.60 -104.66 28.81
C ALA A 308 83.58 -105.22 30.25
N GLU A 309 83.49 -104.34 31.26
CA GLU A 309 83.38 -104.74 32.67
C GLU A 309 82.03 -105.40 32.98
N ALA A 310 80.92 -104.94 32.38
CA ALA A 310 79.61 -105.59 32.50
C ALA A 310 79.56 -106.95 31.80
N ALA A 311 80.25 -107.16 30.67
CA ALA A 311 80.32 -108.46 30.02
C ALA A 311 81.14 -109.49 30.83
N GLU A 312 82.22 -109.06 31.51
CA GLU A 312 82.99 -109.91 32.42
C GLU A 312 82.23 -110.22 33.73
N GLN A 313 81.55 -109.22 34.28
CA GLN A 313 80.74 -109.34 35.49
C GLN A 313 79.48 -110.19 35.25
N THR A 314 78.83 -110.09 34.08
CA THR A 314 77.66 -110.92 33.74
C THR A 314 78.04 -112.40 33.56
N ARG A 315 79.28 -112.70 33.16
CA ARG A 315 79.80 -114.08 33.15
C ARG A 315 80.03 -114.63 34.56
N ARG A 316 80.66 -113.84 35.44
CA ARG A 316 80.90 -114.21 36.84
C ARG A 316 79.60 -114.29 37.66
N ASP A 317 78.64 -113.42 37.41
CA ASP A 317 77.34 -113.41 38.10
C ASP A 317 76.43 -114.57 37.65
N ARG A 318 76.58 -115.07 36.42
CA ARG A 318 75.88 -116.28 35.95
C ARG A 318 76.43 -117.55 36.62
N GLU A 319 77.75 -117.66 36.75
CA GLU A 319 78.42 -118.75 37.46
C GLU A 319 78.16 -118.70 38.99
N ALA A 320 78.07 -117.50 39.58
CA ALA A 320 77.76 -117.33 41.01
C ALA A 320 76.27 -117.55 41.34
N ARG A 321 75.33 -117.20 40.44
CA ARG A 321 73.90 -117.47 40.63
C ARG A 321 73.56 -118.96 40.55
N GLU A 322 74.19 -119.72 39.64
CA GLU A 322 73.99 -121.17 39.57
C GLU A 322 74.53 -121.90 40.81
N ALA A 323 75.60 -121.40 41.44
CA ALA A 323 76.11 -121.94 42.71
C ALA A 323 75.22 -121.57 43.93
N ALA A 324 74.71 -120.35 43.99
CA ALA A 324 73.85 -119.88 45.09
C ALA A 324 72.44 -120.53 45.09
N GLU A 325 71.89 -120.84 43.92
CA GLU A 325 70.56 -121.47 43.79
C GLU A 325 70.57 -122.95 44.23
N ALA A 326 71.71 -123.63 44.15
CA ALA A 326 71.91 -124.99 44.67
C ALA A 326 72.01 -125.03 46.21
N GLU A 327 72.65 -124.02 46.82
CA GLU A 327 72.85 -123.91 48.27
C GLU A 327 71.55 -123.48 49.00
N ALA A 328 70.77 -122.58 48.40
CA ALA A 328 69.50 -122.12 48.95
C ALA A 328 68.43 -123.22 49.05
N ARG A 329 68.44 -124.21 48.15
CA ARG A 329 67.51 -125.36 48.18
C ARG A 329 67.83 -126.36 49.30
N GLU A 330 69.10 -126.47 49.74
CA GLU A 330 69.49 -127.40 50.81
C GLU A 330 69.19 -126.82 52.21
N LYS A 331 69.39 -125.51 52.38
CA LYS A 331 69.11 -124.79 53.64
C LYS A 331 67.62 -124.77 54.00
N ALA A 332 66.74 -124.57 53.03
CA ALA A 332 65.28 -124.54 53.23
C ALA A 332 64.68 -125.90 53.66
N ARG A 333 65.37 -127.02 53.41
CA ARG A 333 64.93 -128.35 53.83
C ARG A 333 65.15 -128.59 55.32
N ARG A 334 66.27 -128.12 55.87
CA ARG A 334 66.67 -128.35 57.28
C ARG A 334 65.85 -127.52 58.28
N GLU A 335 65.45 -126.30 57.93
CA GLU A 335 64.68 -125.42 58.82
C GLU A 335 63.23 -125.90 59.02
N ARG A 336 62.62 -126.53 58.01
CA ARG A 336 61.26 -127.09 58.13
C ARG A 336 61.15 -128.28 59.08
N GLU A 337 62.18 -129.11 59.17
CA GLU A 337 62.18 -130.31 60.05
C GLU A 337 62.28 -129.95 61.54
N GLN A 338 62.89 -128.81 61.90
CA GLN A 338 63.00 -128.39 63.31
C GLN A 338 61.72 -127.73 63.86
N PHE A 339 60.95 -127.01 63.04
CA PHE A 339 59.72 -126.31 63.50
C PHE A 339 58.59 -127.29 63.86
N ALA A 340 58.49 -128.42 63.15
CA ALA A 340 57.45 -129.43 63.38
C ALA A 340 57.56 -130.15 64.74
N ILE A 341 58.75 -130.16 65.36
CA ILE A 341 59.01 -130.93 66.60
C ILE A 341 58.62 -130.13 67.86
N ASN A 342 58.78 -128.81 67.84
CA ASN A 342 58.69 -128.01 69.06
C ASN A 342 57.42 -127.17 69.19
N GLY A 343 56.72 -126.87 68.08
CA GLY A 343 55.52 -126.01 68.11
C GLY A 343 55.78 -124.57 68.61
N PRO A 344 54.78 -123.68 68.58
CA PRO A 344 54.88 -122.33 69.14
C PRO A 344 54.93 -122.37 70.68
N GLY A 345 55.71 -121.48 71.30
CA GLY A 345 55.92 -121.47 72.76
C GLY A 345 54.73 -120.91 73.54
N ASP A 346 54.59 -121.30 74.81
CA ASP A 346 53.45 -120.96 75.70
C ASP A 346 53.03 -119.48 75.67
N VAL A 347 53.99 -118.56 75.53
CA VAL A 347 53.75 -117.11 75.47
C VAL A 347 53.02 -116.71 74.18
N GLU A 348 53.41 -117.31 73.05
CA GLU A 348 52.84 -117.01 71.73
C GLU A 348 51.37 -117.48 71.63
N ILE A 349 51.05 -118.59 72.30
CA ILE A 349 49.68 -119.11 72.41
C ILE A 349 48.79 -118.10 73.17
N VAL A 350 49.27 -117.62 74.32
CA VAL A 350 48.52 -116.70 75.17
C VAL A 350 48.35 -115.34 74.50
N GLU A 351 49.38 -114.80 73.85
CA GLU A 351 49.28 -113.54 73.08
C GLU A 351 48.28 -113.66 71.92
N THR A 352 48.27 -114.79 71.21
CA THR A 352 47.34 -115.03 70.10
C THR A 352 45.89 -115.08 70.57
N LEU A 353 45.63 -115.77 71.70
CA LEU A 353 44.29 -115.84 72.29
C LEU A 353 43.83 -114.48 72.83
N ALA A 354 44.70 -113.74 73.52
CA ALA A 354 44.39 -112.41 74.04
C ALA A 354 44.02 -111.45 72.90
N ASN A 355 44.80 -111.44 71.82
CA ASN A 355 44.53 -110.65 70.62
C ASN A 355 43.24 -111.08 69.90
N HIS A 356 42.99 -112.39 69.77
CA HIS A 356 41.84 -112.89 69.02
C HIS A 356 40.50 -112.57 69.70
N TYR A 357 40.45 -112.72 71.02
CA TYR A 357 39.25 -112.43 71.80
C TYR A 357 39.17 -110.96 72.26
N ALA A 358 40.18 -110.15 71.92
CA ALA A 358 40.30 -108.76 72.34
C ALA A 358 40.15 -108.59 73.85
N VAL A 359 40.82 -109.46 74.60
CA VAL A 359 40.85 -109.48 76.07
C VAL A 359 42.28 -109.23 76.56
N GLU A 360 42.41 -108.82 77.82
CA GLU A 360 43.73 -108.66 78.42
C GLU A 360 44.36 -110.04 78.62
N ILE A 361 45.70 -110.11 78.57
CA ILE A 361 46.45 -111.37 78.78
C ILE A 361 46.07 -112.03 80.13
N GLY A 362 45.74 -111.22 81.13
CA GLY A 362 45.25 -111.69 82.42
C GLY A 362 43.98 -112.54 82.33
N ASP A 363 43.07 -112.21 81.42
CA ASP A 363 41.79 -112.92 81.25
C ASP A 363 42.02 -114.33 80.69
N VAL A 364 42.90 -114.46 79.70
CA VAL A 364 43.27 -115.75 79.09
C VAL A 364 43.93 -116.66 80.13
N MET A 365 44.82 -116.10 80.96
CA MET A 365 45.49 -116.85 82.02
C MET A 365 44.51 -117.34 83.09
N GLU A 366 43.43 -116.61 83.33
CA GLU A 366 42.35 -117.03 84.23
C GLU A 366 41.49 -118.15 83.61
N TRP A 367 41.25 -118.11 82.28
CA TRP A 367 40.58 -119.20 81.55
C TRP A 367 41.42 -120.48 81.56
N MET A 368 42.73 -120.37 81.35
CA MET A 368 43.62 -121.53 81.40
C MET A 368 43.63 -122.19 82.78
N LYS A 369 43.40 -121.45 83.87
CA LYS A 369 43.21 -122.03 85.21
C LYS A 369 41.90 -122.79 85.38
N LYS A 370 40.86 -122.45 84.60
CA LYS A 370 39.54 -123.11 84.63
C LYS A 370 39.39 -124.17 83.54
N PHE A 371 40.35 -124.30 82.63
CA PHE A 371 40.27 -125.17 81.47
C PHE A 371 40.41 -126.64 81.90
N ASP A 372 39.33 -127.40 81.73
CA ASP A 372 39.32 -128.84 82.00
C ASP A 372 39.91 -129.60 80.81
N TYR A 373 41.21 -129.88 80.89
CA TYR A 373 41.94 -130.63 79.87
C TYR A 373 41.40 -132.04 79.64
N ALA A 374 40.81 -132.69 80.66
CA ALA A 374 40.36 -134.08 80.55
C ALA A 374 39.15 -134.23 79.62
N ALA A 375 38.24 -133.24 79.63
CA ALA A 375 37.08 -133.23 78.74
C ALA A 375 37.44 -132.97 77.26
N ALA A 376 38.49 -132.17 77.01
CA ALA A 376 38.94 -131.88 75.66
C ALA A 376 39.60 -133.11 75.00
N ASP A 377 40.41 -133.86 75.76
CA ASP A 377 41.16 -135.01 75.24
C ASP A 377 40.25 -136.16 74.78
N GLU A 378 39.16 -136.45 75.52
CA GLU A 378 38.16 -137.45 75.12
C GLU A 378 37.48 -137.14 73.78
N HIS A 379 37.23 -135.86 73.46
CA HIS A 379 36.60 -135.48 72.20
C HIS A 379 37.55 -135.66 71.00
N PHE A 380 38.85 -135.48 71.19
CA PHE A 380 39.83 -135.50 70.09
C PHE A 380 40.50 -136.87 69.88
N ALA A 381 40.46 -137.79 70.86
CA ALA A 381 40.99 -139.15 70.73
C ALA A 381 40.26 -140.04 69.69
N ALA A 382 38.98 -139.76 69.37
CA ALA A 382 38.21 -140.55 68.39
C ALA A 382 38.61 -140.32 66.91
N ALA A 383 39.41 -139.28 66.60
CA ALA A 383 39.64 -138.82 65.23
C ALA A 383 40.91 -139.38 64.53
N ASN A 384 41.90 -139.94 65.25
CA ASN A 384 43.28 -140.03 64.73
C ASN A 384 43.77 -141.41 64.21
N VAL A 385 42.89 -142.36 63.84
CA VAL A 385 43.28 -143.63 63.15
C VAL A 385 43.02 -143.59 61.63
N ALA A 386 42.48 -142.49 61.08
CA ALA A 386 41.95 -142.46 59.71
C ALA A 386 42.84 -141.79 58.63
N ALA A 387 44.05 -141.34 58.94
CA ALA A 387 44.92 -140.73 57.93
C ALA A 387 46.40 -140.86 58.29
N ASN A 388 47.02 -141.94 57.82
CA ASN A 388 48.46 -141.97 57.54
C ASN A 388 48.65 -142.06 56.03
#